data_AF-A0A2W4MIZ7-F1
#
_entry.id   AF-A0A2W4MIZ7-F1
#
_cell.length_a   1.000
_cell.length_b   1.000
_cell.length_c   1.000
_cell.angle_alpha   90.00
_cell.angle_beta   90.00
_cell.angle_gamma   90.00
#
_symmetry.space_group_name_H-M   'P 1'
#
loop_
_entity.id
_entity.type
_entity.pdbx_description
1 polymer ?
#
loop_
_entity_poly.entity_id
_entity_poly.type
_entity_poly.pdbx_seq_one_letter_code
_entity_poly.pdbx_strand_id
1 'polypeptide(L)'
;MTPEDAADAFSETLLVIWRRLEDVPSENPLPWCYGVARRVASNHRRGRRRHLQLVERLEREPAPAPQEESGDPELEAALARLTDSDREILRLWAWEGLEPREIATVLGLTVNAATLRLSRARRKLGEEMTRQDPRSSGQERVGRTKEQTT
;
A
#
# COMPACT_ATOMS: atom_id res chain seq x y z
N MET A 1 -7.69 5.92 8.60
CA MET A 1 -9.11 5.99 8.24
C MET A 1 -9.87 5.61 9.49
N THR A 2 -10.92 6.33 9.91
CA THR A 2 -11.77 5.81 10.98
C THR A 2 -12.70 4.74 10.38
N PRO A 3 -13.29 3.83 11.18
CA PRO A 3 -14.27 2.86 10.66
C PRO A 3 -15.45 3.53 9.96
N GLU A 4 -15.89 4.69 10.46
CA GLU A 4 -16.97 5.49 9.86
C GLU A 4 -16.56 6.03 8.48
N ASP A 5 -15.36 6.60 8.35
CA ASP A 5 -14.83 7.05 7.05
C ASP A 5 -14.74 5.89 6.03
N ALA A 6 -14.47 4.67 6.49
CA ALA A 6 -14.38 3.51 5.62
C ALA A 6 -15.77 3.08 5.11
N ALA A 7 -16.80 3.12 5.97
CA ALA A 7 -18.18 2.83 5.59
C ALA A 7 -18.74 3.87 4.60
N ASP A 8 -18.42 5.14 4.81
CA ASP A 8 -18.79 6.22 3.87
C ASP A 8 -18.11 6.06 2.53
N ALA A 9 -16.79 5.80 2.53
CA ALA A 9 -16.04 5.56 1.30
C ALA A 9 -16.55 4.33 0.54
N PHE A 10 -16.96 3.27 1.24
CA PHE A 10 -17.58 2.10 0.63
C PHE A 10 -18.93 2.45 -0.03
N SER A 11 -19.80 3.15 0.70
CA SER A 11 -21.12 3.56 0.20
C SER A 11 -21.01 4.46 -1.03
N GLU A 12 -20.10 5.44 -1.01
CA GLU A 12 -19.83 6.31 -2.16
C GLU A 12 -19.26 5.52 -3.35
N THR A 13 -18.39 4.55 -3.10
CA THR A 13 -17.86 3.66 -4.14
C THR A 13 -18.98 2.89 -4.83
N LEU A 14 -19.88 2.26 -4.07
CA LEU A 14 -21.03 1.55 -4.62
C LEU A 14 -21.97 2.46 -5.42
N LEU A 15 -22.22 3.68 -4.93
CA LEU A 15 -23.04 4.66 -5.64
C LEU A 15 -22.42 5.05 -7.00
N VAL A 16 -21.09 5.23 -7.06
CA VAL A 16 -20.40 5.52 -8.32
C VAL A 16 -20.45 4.34 -9.27
N ILE A 17 -20.22 3.12 -8.77
CA ILE A 17 -20.33 1.89 -9.57
C ILE A 17 -21.75 1.77 -10.14
N TRP A 18 -22.78 1.92 -9.31
CA TRP A 18 -24.18 1.79 -9.73
C TRP A 18 -24.58 2.83 -10.78
N ARG A 19 -24.13 4.08 -10.64
CA ARG A 19 -24.39 5.15 -11.63
C ARG A 19 -23.69 4.94 -12.97
N ARG A 20 -22.60 4.16 -12.98
CA ARG A 20 -21.77 3.90 -14.16
C ARG A 20 -21.75 2.42 -14.50
N LEU A 21 -22.84 1.71 -14.20
CA LEU A 21 -22.90 0.26 -14.37
C LEU A 21 -22.64 -0.16 -15.81
N GLU A 22 -23.04 0.67 -16.79
CA GLU A 22 -22.79 0.47 -18.22
C GLU A 22 -21.32 0.59 -18.62
N ASP A 23 -20.50 1.31 -17.83
CA ASP A 23 -19.05 1.47 -18.05
C ASP A 23 -18.24 0.31 -17.44
N VAL A 24 -18.87 -0.56 -16.67
CA VAL A 24 -18.21 -1.67 -15.98
C VAL A 24 -17.92 -2.80 -16.99
N PRO A 25 -16.64 -3.20 -17.16
CA PRO A 25 -16.30 -4.32 -18.05
C PRO A 25 -16.96 -5.62 -17.60
N SER A 26 -17.59 -6.34 -18.53
CA SER A 26 -18.31 -7.59 -18.25
C SER A 26 -17.40 -8.75 -17.88
N GLU A 27 -16.26 -8.89 -18.55
CA GLU A 27 -15.34 -10.03 -18.35
C GLU A 27 -14.45 -9.87 -17.12
N ASN A 28 -14.17 -8.63 -16.70
CA ASN A 28 -13.30 -8.36 -15.57
C ASN A 28 -13.63 -7.01 -14.89
N PRO A 29 -14.70 -6.95 -14.08
CA PRO A 29 -15.18 -5.71 -13.48
C PRO A 29 -14.30 -5.21 -12.32
N LEU A 30 -13.58 -6.12 -11.63
CA LEU A 30 -12.90 -5.83 -10.38
C LEU A 30 -11.83 -4.73 -10.51
N PRO A 31 -10.92 -4.74 -11.49
CA PRO A 31 -9.93 -3.67 -11.65
C PRO A 31 -10.57 -2.28 -11.82
N TRP A 32 -11.70 -2.20 -12.53
CA TRP A 32 -12.44 -0.96 -12.70
C TRP A 32 -13.04 -0.50 -11.36
N CYS A 33 -13.67 -1.42 -10.62
CA CYS A 33 -14.22 -1.14 -9.28
C CYS A 33 -13.14 -0.70 -8.28
N TYR A 34 -11.97 -1.35 -8.27
CA TYR A 34 -10.84 -0.92 -7.45
C TYR A 34 -10.35 0.48 -7.84
N GLY A 35 -10.34 0.81 -9.13
CA GLY A 35 -10.04 2.16 -9.62
C GLY A 35 -11.00 3.21 -9.05
N VAL A 36 -12.30 2.89 -9.01
CA VAL A 36 -13.32 3.75 -8.39
C VAL A 36 -13.10 3.88 -6.88
N ALA A 37 -12.98 2.75 -6.18
CA ALA A 37 -12.74 2.70 -4.73
C ALA A 37 -11.51 3.53 -4.33
N ARG A 38 -10.42 3.38 -5.08
CA ARG A 38 -9.20 4.15 -4.91
C ARG A 38 -9.42 5.65 -5.08
N ARG A 39 -10.16 6.06 -6.12
CA ARG A 39 -10.45 7.49 -6.36
C ARG A 39 -11.27 8.08 -5.23
N VAL A 40 -12.28 7.35 -4.74
CA VAL A 40 -13.11 7.73 -3.58
C VAL A 40 -12.26 7.83 -2.31
N ALA A 41 -11.52 6.79 -1.96
CA ALA A 41 -10.64 6.79 -0.79
C ALA A 41 -9.57 7.90 -0.85
N SER A 42 -9.03 8.19 -2.04
CA SER A 42 -8.09 9.28 -2.25
C SER A 42 -8.74 10.65 -2.08
N ASN A 43 -9.99 10.83 -2.51
CA ASN A 43 -10.77 12.04 -2.27
C ASN A 43 -11.05 12.25 -0.79
N HIS A 44 -11.48 11.21 -0.07
CA HIS A 44 -11.67 11.21 1.38
C HIS A 44 -10.39 11.58 2.11
N ARG A 45 -9.26 10.94 1.78
CA ARG A 45 -7.94 11.27 2.36
C ARG A 45 -7.54 12.72 2.08
N ARG A 46 -7.76 13.24 0.87
CA ARG A 46 -7.50 14.65 0.53
C ARG A 46 -8.43 15.62 1.27
N GLY A 47 -9.70 15.25 1.47
CA GLY A 47 -10.67 16.00 2.25
C GLY A 47 -10.26 16.09 3.71
N ARG A 48 -9.94 14.94 4.32
CA ARG A 48 -9.42 14.84 5.69
C ARG A 48 -8.12 15.60 5.88
N ARG A 49 -7.15 15.51 4.96
CA ARG A 49 -5.90 16.28 5.08
C ARG A 49 -6.18 17.79 5.06
N ARG A 50 -7.09 18.25 4.20
CA ARG A 50 -7.50 19.67 4.16
C ARG A 50 -8.21 20.09 5.46
N HIS A 51 -9.09 19.23 5.97
CA HIS A 51 -9.76 19.44 7.25
C HIS A 51 -8.77 19.50 8.41
N LEU A 52 -7.86 18.53 8.51
CA LEU A 52 -6.79 18.51 9.53
C LEU A 52 -5.85 19.71 9.40
N GLN A 53 -5.49 20.16 8.20
CA GLN A 53 -4.70 21.39 8.00
C GLN A 53 -5.44 22.65 8.44
N LEU A 54 -6.78 22.66 8.32
CA LEU A 54 -7.62 23.75 8.82
C LEU A 54 -7.74 23.69 10.35
N VAL A 55 -7.87 22.49 10.92
CA VAL A 55 -7.92 22.23 12.36
C VAL A 55 -6.57 22.51 13.02
N GLU A 56 -5.44 22.13 12.41
CA GLU A 56 -4.08 22.41 12.89
C GLU A 56 -3.74 23.91 12.84
N ARG A 57 -4.34 24.64 11.89
CA ARG A 57 -4.33 26.11 11.88
C ARG A 57 -5.15 26.71 13.03
N LEU A 58 -6.11 25.97 13.56
CA LEU A 58 -6.98 26.38 14.67
C LEU A 58 -6.46 25.94 16.05
N GLU A 59 -5.86 24.75 16.17
CA GLU A 59 -5.46 24.11 17.42
C GLU A 59 -4.21 23.23 17.20
N ARG A 60 -3.18 23.41 18.05
CA ARG A 60 -2.01 22.51 18.06
C ARG A 60 -2.33 21.25 18.86
N GLU A 61 -2.69 20.17 18.19
CA GLU A 61 -2.40 18.80 18.67
C GLU A 61 -2.50 17.77 17.52
N PRO A 62 -1.50 16.88 17.33
CA PRO A 62 -1.58 15.87 16.29
C PRO A 62 -2.44 14.68 16.73
N ALA A 63 -3.43 14.31 15.91
CA ALA A 63 -4.23 13.11 16.10
C ALA A 63 -3.42 11.83 15.81
N PRO A 64 -3.66 10.72 16.54
CA PRO A 64 -2.93 9.47 16.34
C PRO A 64 -3.30 8.79 15.01
N ALA A 65 -2.29 8.16 14.39
CA ALA A 65 -2.49 7.30 13.23
C ALA A 65 -3.23 6.01 13.67
N PRO A 66 -4.21 5.51 12.89
CA PRO A 66 -4.87 4.26 13.23
C PRO A 66 -3.88 3.10 13.11
N GLN A 67 -3.77 2.31 14.17
CA GLN A 67 -3.08 1.02 14.17
C GLN A 67 -4.00 -0.03 13.54
N GLU A 68 -3.53 -0.69 12.48
CA GLU A 68 -4.13 -1.93 11.98
C GLU A 68 -3.56 -3.09 12.81
N GLU A 69 -4.43 -3.90 13.43
CA GLU A 69 -4.06 -5.04 14.28
C GLU A 69 -3.84 -6.32 13.47
N SER A 70 -2.80 -7.06 13.86
CA SER A 70 -2.37 -8.41 13.39
C SER A 70 -1.73 -8.50 12.00
N GLY A 71 -0.56 -7.87 11.85
CA GLY A 71 0.40 -8.12 10.77
C GLY A 71 1.78 -8.49 11.33
N ASP A 72 2.67 -9.04 10.49
CA ASP A 72 4.09 -9.18 10.83
C ASP A 72 4.66 -7.77 11.11
N PRO A 73 5.14 -7.48 12.34
CA PRO A 73 5.56 -6.14 12.72
C PRO A 73 6.76 -5.64 11.91
N GLU A 74 7.61 -6.54 11.41
CA GLU A 74 8.73 -6.17 10.54
C GLU A 74 8.22 -5.78 9.14
N LEU A 75 7.23 -6.51 8.62
CA LEU A 75 6.57 -6.18 7.36
C LEU A 75 5.84 -4.83 7.46
N GLU A 76 5.09 -4.60 8.53
CA GLU A 76 4.38 -3.35 8.75
C GLU A 76 5.34 -2.15 8.85
N ALA A 77 6.44 -2.30 9.60
CA ALA A 77 7.47 -1.26 9.69
C ALA A 77 8.20 -1.02 8.36
N ALA A 78 8.40 -2.05 7.53
CA ALA A 78 8.96 -1.91 6.19
C ALA A 78 7.99 -1.19 5.23
N LEU A 79 6.72 -1.59 5.23
CA LEU A 79 5.67 -0.93 4.46
C LEU A 79 5.48 0.54 4.89
N ALA A 80 5.59 0.84 6.19
CA ALA A 80 5.48 2.20 6.72
C ALA A 80 6.48 3.18 6.11
N ARG A 81 7.67 2.72 5.70
CA ARG A 81 8.74 3.54 5.11
C ARG A 81 8.64 3.72 3.60
N LEU A 82 7.78 2.94 2.94
CA LEU A 82 7.52 3.11 1.51
C LEU A 82 6.63 4.33 1.25
N THR A 83 6.74 4.88 0.04
CA THR A 83 5.81 5.93 -0.39
C THR A 83 4.39 5.36 -0.51
N ASP A 84 3.36 6.19 -0.32
CA ASP A 84 1.96 5.78 -0.47
C ASP A 84 1.68 5.04 -1.78
N SER A 85 2.31 5.49 -2.87
CA SER A 85 2.11 4.88 -4.18
C SER A 85 2.83 3.54 -4.35
N ASP A 86 3.94 3.32 -3.64
CA ASP A 86 4.67 2.05 -3.66
C ASP A 86 3.95 1.01 -2.78
N ARG A 87 3.38 1.43 -1.64
CA ARG A 87 2.48 0.56 -0.85
C ARG A 87 1.23 0.14 -1.62
N GLU A 88 0.61 1.09 -2.31
CA GLU A 88 -0.62 0.85 -3.06
C GLU A 88 -0.44 -0.21 -4.15
N ILE A 89 0.63 -0.09 -4.95
CA ILE A 89 0.88 -1.05 -6.03
C ILE A 89 1.20 -2.45 -5.49
N LEU A 90 1.83 -2.54 -4.32
CA LEU A 90 2.08 -3.81 -3.64
C LEU A 90 0.78 -4.42 -3.09
N ARG A 91 -0.14 -3.62 -2.55
CA ARG A 91 -1.47 -4.10 -2.10
C ARG A 91 -2.29 -4.67 -3.25
N LEU A 92 -2.41 -3.92 -4.35
CA LEU A 92 -3.12 -4.37 -5.54
C LEU A 92 -2.56 -5.68 -6.12
N TRP A 93 -1.25 -5.87 -6.03
CA TRP A 93 -0.61 -7.09 -6.51
C TRP A 93 -0.74 -8.27 -5.52
N ALA A 94 -0.42 -8.06 -4.24
CA ALA A 94 -0.27 -9.15 -3.27
C ALA A 94 -1.57 -9.54 -2.55
N TRP A 95 -2.47 -8.59 -2.29
CA TRP A 95 -3.75 -8.87 -1.63
C TRP A 95 -4.88 -9.08 -2.65
N GLU A 96 -4.95 -8.21 -3.66
CA GLU A 96 -6.02 -8.27 -4.67
C GLU A 96 -5.67 -9.20 -5.85
N GLY A 97 -4.43 -9.70 -5.92
CA GLY A 97 -3.99 -10.66 -6.94
C GLY A 97 -3.91 -10.10 -8.36
N LEU A 98 -3.91 -8.78 -8.54
CA LEU A 98 -3.98 -8.15 -9.85
C LEU A 98 -2.67 -8.27 -10.63
N GLU A 99 -2.78 -8.51 -11.93
CA GLU A 99 -1.68 -8.48 -12.88
C GLU A 99 -1.28 -7.05 -13.27
N PRO A 100 -0.05 -6.82 -13.78
CA PRO A 100 0.42 -5.48 -14.12
C PRO A 100 -0.49 -4.69 -15.07
N ARG A 101 -1.20 -5.37 -15.99
CA ARG A 101 -2.17 -4.74 -16.90
C ARG A 101 -3.41 -4.21 -16.19
N GLU A 102 -3.89 -4.92 -15.18
CA GLU A 102 -5.06 -4.55 -14.37
C GLU A 102 -4.69 -3.43 -13.41
N ILE A 103 -3.53 -3.55 -12.77
CA ILE A 103 -2.93 -2.49 -11.95
C ILE A 103 -2.76 -1.20 -12.74
N ALA A 104 -2.32 -1.28 -14.00
CA ALA A 104 -2.19 -0.11 -14.86
C ALA A 104 -3.54 0.60 -15.05
N THR A 105 -4.62 -0.16 -15.25
CA THR A 105 -5.99 0.36 -15.34
C THR A 105 -6.42 1.03 -14.04
N VAL A 106 -6.20 0.38 -12.90
CA VAL A 106 -6.56 0.90 -11.56
C VAL A 106 -5.80 2.19 -11.22
N LEU A 107 -4.52 2.24 -11.57
CA LEU A 107 -3.63 3.35 -11.23
C LEU A 107 -3.65 4.49 -12.26
N GLY A 108 -4.24 4.28 -13.44
CA GLY A 108 -4.20 5.22 -14.57
C GLY A 108 -2.80 5.36 -15.18
N LEU A 109 -2.05 4.26 -15.25
CA LEU A 109 -0.69 4.17 -15.77
C LEU A 109 -0.66 3.40 -17.09
N THR A 110 0.46 3.47 -17.81
CA THR A 110 0.73 2.48 -18.87
C THR A 110 1.13 1.15 -18.25
N VAL A 111 0.89 0.03 -18.95
CA VAL A 111 1.29 -1.32 -18.48
C VAL A 111 2.78 -1.37 -18.17
N ASN A 112 3.62 -0.78 -19.02
CA ASN A 112 5.06 -0.71 -18.80
C ASN A 112 5.41 0.08 -17.51
N ALA A 113 4.75 1.22 -17.28
CA ALA A 113 4.96 2.00 -16.05
C ALA A 113 4.51 1.24 -14.80
N ALA A 114 3.40 0.49 -14.86
CA ALA A 114 2.93 -0.35 -13.76
C ALA A 114 3.93 -1.48 -13.46
N THR A 115 4.42 -2.19 -14.48
CA THR A 115 5.44 -3.24 -14.32
C THR A 115 6.72 -2.69 -13.68
N LEU A 116 7.28 -1.61 -14.23
CA LEU A 116 8.50 -1.00 -13.68
C LEU A 116 8.30 -0.53 -12.24
N ARG A 117 7.13 0.06 -11.94
CA ARG A 117 6.82 0.54 -10.61
C ARG A 117 6.66 -0.61 -9.62
N LEU A 118 6.01 -1.70 -10.00
CA LEU A 118 5.85 -2.90 -9.17
C LEU A 118 7.22 -3.52 -8.88
N SER A 119 8.09 -3.67 -9.89
CA SER A 119 9.46 -4.18 -9.69
C SER A 119 10.26 -3.29 -8.72
N ARG A 120 10.17 -1.97 -8.87
CA ARG A 120 10.84 -1.02 -7.96
C ARG A 120 10.29 -1.08 -6.55
N ALA A 121 8.97 -1.17 -6.39
CA ALA A 121 8.32 -1.27 -5.09
C ALA A 121 8.71 -2.56 -4.36
N ARG A 122 8.72 -3.71 -5.06
CA ARG A 122 9.19 -4.99 -4.52
C ARG A 122 10.64 -4.94 -4.07
N ARG A 123 11.52 -4.32 -4.88
CA ARG A 123 12.93 -4.15 -4.51
C ARG A 123 13.09 -3.30 -3.24
N LYS A 124 12.43 -2.14 -3.18
CA LYS A 124 12.47 -1.28 -1.99
C LYS A 124 11.93 -1.99 -0.75
N LEU A 125 10.84 -2.74 -0.87
CA LEU A 125 10.32 -3.53 0.24
C LEU A 125 11.37 -4.52 0.75
N GLY A 126 12.02 -5.25 -0.16
CA GLY A 126 13.13 -6.15 0.20
C GLY A 126 14.28 -5.43 0.89
N GLU A 127 14.71 -4.27 0.38
CA GLU A 127 15.75 -3.43 0.99
C GLU A 127 15.37 -2.97 2.41
N GLU A 128 14.11 -2.58 2.63
CA GLU A 128 13.62 -2.18 3.96
C GLU A 128 13.53 -3.37 4.92
N MET A 129 13.12 -4.54 4.46
CA MET A 129 13.10 -5.77 5.26
C MET A 129 14.52 -6.21 5.64
N THR A 130 15.48 -6.18 4.70
CA THR A 130 16.89 -6.49 5.00
C THR A 130 17.51 -5.49 5.97
N ARG A 131 17.18 -4.20 5.87
CA ARG A 131 17.67 -3.17 6.81
C ARG A 131 17.15 -3.41 8.23
N GLN A 132 15.99 -4.03 8.36
CA GLN A 132 15.34 -4.28 9.65
C GLN A 132 15.76 -5.61 10.28
N ASP A 133 16.25 -6.57 9.49
CA ASP A 133 16.71 -7.87 9.99
C ASP A 133 18.04 -7.75 10.75
N PRO A 134 18.05 -7.81 12.11
CA PRO A 134 19.26 -7.75 12.91
C PRO A 134 20.05 -9.05 12.85
N ARG A 135 19.47 -10.14 12.32
CA ARG A 135 20.07 -11.49 12.27
C ARG A 135 20.98 -11.67 11.06
N SER A 136 20.77 -10.91 9.98
CA SER A 136 21.62 -10.93 8.77
C SER A 136 23.07 -10.47 9.01
N SER A 137 23.29 -9.59 10.00
CA SER A 137 24.61 -9.06 10.37
C SER A 137 25.49 -9.99 11.22
N GLY A 138 24.97 -11.13 11.70
CA GLY A 138 25.64 -11.98 12.70
C GLY A 138 26.25 -13.29 12.19
N GLN A 139 25.99 -13.71 10.94
CA GLN A 139 26.26 -15.09 10.51
C GLN A 139 27.55 -15.31 9.69
N GLU A 140 28.41 -14.29 9.56
CA GLU A 140 29.64 -14.36 8.75
C GLU A 140 30.96 -14.61 9.54
N ARG A 141 30.91 -14.89 10.86
CA ARG A 141 32.12 -15.08 11.70
C ARG A 141 32.37 -16.47 12.27
N VAL A 142 31.62 -17.49 11.88
CA VAL A 142 31.86 -18.88 12.33
C VAL A 142 32.36 -19.72 11.16
N GLY A 143 33.63 -19.51 10.78
CA GLY A 143 34.24 -20.22 9.66
C GLY A 143 35.77 -20.10 9.62
N ARG A 144 36.45 -20.04 10.77
CA ARG A 144 37.91 -20.16 10.82
C ARG A 144 38.41 -20.65 12.19
N THR A 145 38.12 -21.89 12.55
CA THR A 145 38.97 -22.64 13.50
C THR A 145 38.70 -24.13 13.39
N LYS A 146 39.63 -24.82 12.73
CA LYS A 146 39.96 -26.26 12.64
C LYS A 146 40.95 -26.26 11.47
N GLU A 147 42.26 -26.48 11.63
CA GLU A 147 42.95 -27.59 12.29
C GLU A 147 44.37 -27.14 12.69
N GLN A 148 44.71 -27.28 13.98
CA GLN A 148 46.07 -27.53 14.46
C GLN A 148 45.92 -28.31 15.76
N THR A 149 46.84 -29.26 15.99
CA THR A 149 46.95 -30.22 17.10
C THR A 149 46.29 -31.58 16.83
N THR A 150 47.02 -32.50 16.22
CA THR A 150 47.87 -33.50 16.92
C THR A 150 48.70 -34.25 15.88
#